data_AF-A0A2X3K8F6-F1
#
_entry.id   AF-A0A2X3K8F6-F1
#
_cell.length_a   1.000
_cell.length_b   1.000
_cell.length_c   1.000
_cell.angle_alpha   90.00
_cell.angle_beta   90.00
_cell.angle_gamma   90.00
#
_symmetry.space_group_name_H-M   'P 1'
#
loop_
_entity.id
_entity.type
_entity.pdbx_description
1 polymer ?
#
loop_
_entity_poly.entity_id
_entity_poly.type
_entity_poly.pdbx_seq_one_letter_code
_entity_poly.pdbx_strand_id
1 'polypeptide(L)' 'MKIKSISKAVLLLALLTSTSFAAGKNVNVEFSKGHSSAQYSGEIKGYDYDTYTFLCQKRSESACEYL' A
#
# COMPACT_ATOMS: atom_id res chain seq x y z
N MET A 1 -41.06 -19.99 -0.50
CA MET A 1 -39.93 -19.14 -0.96
C MET A 1 -39.13 -18.64 0.24
N LYS A 2 -38.13 -19.37 0.75
CA LYS A 2 -37.21 -18.85 1.78
C LYS A 2 -35.73 -19.11 1.44
N ILE A 3 -35.45 -20.25 0.78
CA ILE A 3 -34.10 -20.65 0.37
C ILE A 3 -33.49 -19.73 -0.71
N LYS A 4 -34.31 -19.20 -1.64
CA LYS A 4 -33.84 -18.27 -2.69
C LYS A 4 -33.29 -16.94 -2.14
N SER A 5 -33.70 -16.52 -0.94
CA SER A 5 -33.24 -15.26 -0.32
C SER A 5 -31.86 -15.40 0.32
N ILE A 6 -31.61 -16.54 0.98
CA ILE A 6 -30.35 -16.81 1.69
C ILE A 6 -29.18 -16.91 0.70
N SER A 7 -29.40 -17.52 -0.47
CA SER A 7 -28.38 -17.61 -1.52
C SER A 7 -27.89 -16.23 -2.01
N LYS A 8 -28.78 -15.23 -2.08
CA LYS A 8 -28.39 -13.86 -2.45
C LYS A 8 -27.54 -13.21 -1.37
N ALA A 9 -27.88 -13.41 -0.10
CA ALA A 9 -27.12 -12.86 1.03
C ALA A 9 -25.72 -13.47 1.13
N VAL A 10 -25.59 -14.78 0.87
CA VAL A 10 -24.29 -15.47 0.82
C VAL A 10 -23.45 -14.98 -0.37
N LEU A 11 -24.06 -14.77 -1.54
CA LEU A 11 -23.37 -14.23 -2.71
C LEU A 11 -22.87 -12.80 -2.47
N LEU A 12 -23.70 -11.95 -1.87
CA LEU A 12 -23.32 -10.60 -1.46
C LEU A 12 -22.17 -10.63 -0.46
N LEU A 13 -22.26 -11.46 0.58
CA LEU A 13 -21.20 -11.57 1.59
C LEU A 13 -19.87 -12.03 0.98
N ALA A 14 -19.90 -12.96 0.02
CA ALA A 14 -18.71 -13.40 -0.71
C ALA A 14 -18.11 -12.31 -1.63
N LEU A 15 -18.94 -11.45 -2.22
CA LEU A 15 -18.44 -10.27 -2.94
C LEU A 15 -17.79 -9.27 -1.99
N LEU A 16 -18.39 -9.02 -0.82
CA LEU A 16 -17.88 -8.06 0.17
C LEU A 16 -16.55 -8.51 0.80
N THR A 17 -16.31 -9.81 0.96
CA THR A 17 -15.05 -10.32 1.55
C THR A 17 -13.90 -10.44 0.55
N SER A 18 -14.15 -10.18 -0.74
CA SER A 18 -13.11 -10.22 -1.79
C SER A 18 -12.22 -8.97 -1.86
N THR A 19 -12.46 -7.97 -1.01
CA THR A 19 -11.57 -6.81 -0.87
C THR A 19 -10.26 -7.26 -0.23
N SER A 20 -9.34 -7.68 -1.10
CA SER A 20 -8.00 -8.15 -0.83
C SER A 20 -7.23 -7.16 0.04
N PHE A 21 -6.69 -7.67 1.16
CA PHE A 21 -5.64 -6.99 1.90
C PHE A 21 -4.42 -6.87 0.99
N ALA A 22 -4.08 -5.64 0.59
CA ALA A 22 -2.85 -5.38 -0.14
C ALA A 22 -1.65 -5.77 0.74
N ALA A 23 -0.86 -6.73 0.30
CA ALA A 23 0.22 -7.34 1.05
C ALA A 23 1.60 -7.02 0.46
N GLY A 24 1.81 -5.75 0.06
CA GLY A 24 3.12 -5.33 -0.45
C GLY A 24 4.14 -5.04 0.65
N LYS A 25 5.37 -4.77 0.24
CA LYS A 25 6.50 -4.61 1.16
C LYS A 25 6.49 -3.23 1.84
N ASN A 26 7.01 -3.16 3.06
CA ASN A 26 7.20 -1.90 3.77
C ASN A 26 8.70 -1.65 3.92
N VAL A 27 9.21 -0.57 3.34
CA VAL A 27 10.63 -0.24 3.31
C VAL A 27 10.83 1.11 3.98
N ASN A 28 11.69 1.14 4.99
CA ASN A 28 12.28 2.38 5.45
C ASN A 28 13.40 2.76 4.48
N VAL A 29 13.29 3.91 3.83
CA VAL A 29 14.28 4.37 2.86
C VAL A 29 15.50 4.90 3.61
N GLU A 30 16.66 4.41 3.20
CA GLU A 30 17.94 4.81 3.75
C GLU A 30 18.77 5.47 2.67
N PHE A 31 19.15 6.73 2.91
CA PHE A 31 20.03 7.47 2.03
C PHE A 31 21.48 7.21 2.46
N SER A 32 22.33 6.87 1.50
CA SER A 32 23.76 6.79 1.75
C SER A 32 24.30 8.17 2.11
N LYS A 33 25.26 8.24 3.03
CA LYS A 33 25.83 9.51 3.51
C LYS A 33 26.32 10.36 2.32
N GLY A 34 25.81 11.58 2.21
CA GLY A 34 26.16 12.51 1.12
C GLY A 34 25.35 12.32 -0.17
N HIS A 35 24.40 11.38 -0.19
CA HIS A 35 23.48 11.17 -1.32
C HIS A 35 22.06 11.63 -0.96
N SER A 36 21.36 12.18 -1.94
CA SER A 36 19.96 12.62 -1.84
C SER A 36 18.97 11.69 -2.55
N SER A 37 19.45 10.52 -3.00
CA SER A 37 18.65 9.51 -3.67
C SER A 37 19.04 8.11 -3.21
N ALA A 38 18.07 7.21 -3.27
CA ALA A 38 18.24 5.78 -3.02
C ALA A 38 17.48 5.02 -4.12
N GLN A 39 18.02 3.87 -4.54
CA GLN A 39 17.45 3.06 -5.61
C GLN A 39 16.88 1.77 -5.04
N TYR A 40 15.65 1.45 -5.42
CA TYR A 40 14.96 0.23 -5.05
C TYR A 40 14.33 -0.38 -6.28
N SER A 41 14.26 -1.71 -6.31
CA SER A 41 13.53 -2.47 -7.32
C SER A 41 12.44 -3.31 -6.65
N GLY A 42 11.41 -3.64 -7.40
CA GLY A 42 10.32 -4.48 -6.91
C GLY A 42 9.39 -4.92 -8.02
N GLU A 43 8.55 -5.88 -7.69
CA GLU A 43 7.44 -6.34 -8.52
C GLU A 43 6.18 -6.26 -7.67
N ILE A 44 5.16 -5.56 -8.15
CA ILE A 44 3.87 -5.42 -7.48
C ILE A 44 2.85 -6.27 -8.25
N LYS A 45 2.01 -7.03 -7.53
CA LYS A 45 1.03 -7.95 -8.12
C LYS A 45 -0.40 -7.58 -7.70
N GLY A 46 -1.33 -7.63 -8.65
CA GLY A 46 -2.75 -7.41 -8.36
C GLY A 46 -3.01 -6.06 -7.69
N TYR A 47 -3.62 -6.10 -6.51
CA TYR A 47 -3.96 -4.92 -5.70
C TYR A 47 -2.93 -4.61 -4.61
N ASP A 48 -1.79 -5.29 -4.60
CA ASP A 48 -0.72 -5.02 -3.64
C ASP A 48 -0.11 -3.64 -3.88
N TYR A 49 0.49 -3.06 -2.84
CA TYR A 49 1.29 -1.85 -2.95
C TYR A 49 2.49 -1.92 -2.00
N ASP A 50 3.65 -1.54 -2.52
CA ASP A 50 4.85 -1.36 -1.73
C ASP A 50 4.84 0.05 -1.11
N THR A 51 5.11 0.14 0.19
CA THR A 51 5.22 1.41 0.92
C THR A 51 6.69 1.72 1.18
N TYR A 52 7.12 2.91 0.78
CA TYR A 52 8.46 3.43 1.05
C TYR A 52 8.35 4.66 1.94
N THR A 53 8.83 4.56 3.17
CA THR A 53 8.73 5.62 4.17
C THR A 53 10.11 6.22 4.41
N PHE A 54 10.19 7.54 4.51
CA PHE A 54 11.40 8.25 4.95
C PHE A 54 11.02 9.42 5.85
N LEU A 55 11.96 9.80 6.71
CA LEU A 55 11.85 11.03 7.47
C LEU A 55 12.37 12.18 6.62
N CYS A 56 11.59 13.26 6.56
CA CYS A 56 12.00 14.49 5.90
C CYS A 56 11.81 15.67 6.85
N GLN A 57 12.70 16.66 6.80
CA GLN A 57 12.46 17.94 7.42
C GLN A 57 11.65 18.81 6.46
N LYS A 58 10.43 19.19 6.87
CA LYS A 58 9.58 20.07 6.07
C LYS A 58 10.18 21.48 6.06
N ARG A 59 10.66 21.95 4.90
CA ARG A 59 11.07 23.35 4.70
C ARG A 59 9.99 24.20 4.00
N SER A 60 9.14 23.60 3.15
CA SER A 60 7.97 24.28 2.56
C SER A 60 6.85 23.29 2.25
N GLU A 61 5.74 23.77 1.64
CA GLU A 61 4.56 22.95 1.30
C GLU A 61 4.84 21.88 0.22
N SER A 62 5.90 22.07 -0.57
CA SER A 62 6.28 21.20 -1.69
C SER A 62 7.72 20.68 -1.62
N ALA A 63 8.51 21.10 -0.63
CA ALA A 63 9.92 20.71 -0.49
C ALA A 63 10.21 20.06 0.87
N CYS A 64 10.60 18.79 0.81
CA CYS A 64 11.22 18.02 1.88
C CYS A 64 12.74 18.12 1.73
N GLU A 65 13.45 18.53 2.79
CA GLU A 65 14.91 18.41 2.86
C GLU A 65 15.27 17.19 3.71
N TYR A 66 16.17 16.35 3.21
CA TYR A 66 16.60 15.13 3.91
C TYR A 66 17.50 15.50 5.09
N LEU A 67 17.34 14.79 6.22
CA LEU A 67 18.17 14.93 7.43
C LEU A 67 19.50 14.18 7.30
#